data_AF-A0A2S9FLJ1-F1
#
_entry.id   AF-A0A2S9FLJ1-F1
#
_cell.length_a   1.000
_cell.length_b   1.000
_cell.length_c   1.000
_cell.angle_alpha   90.00
_cell.angle_beta   90.00
_cell.angle_gamma   90.00
#
_symmetry.space_group_name_H-M   'P 1'
#
loop_
_entity.id
_entity.type
_entity.pdbx_description
1 polymer ?
#
loop_
_entity_poly.entity_id
_entity_poly.type
_entity_poly.pdbx_seq_one_letter_code
_entity_poly.pdbx_strand_id
1 'polypeptide(L)'
;FAKYAAPGMCNPDDPEPCTSGTPSQAQIDNDHRSLAQRQHDAIVAVGRIALMSGELGQLNGLPVSVIIRTTLQDLESRAGIGVTGGGTVVPIAEVVRMASHANHYLAVFDKATGSALELFRAKRIATPAQRIMLIAREGGCTKPGCTVGAYGCQVHHVVT
;
A
#
# COMPACT_ATOMS: atom_id res chain seq x y z
N PHE A 1 -6.32 -21.50 -8.55
CA PHE A 1 -5.74 -22.07 -7.31
C PHE A 1 -4.72 -23.15 -7.58
N ALA A 2 -5.08 -24.26 -8.24
CA ALA A 2 -4.18 -25.42 -8.42
C ALA A 2 -2.79 -25.07 -8.97
N LYS A 3 -2.69 -24.14 -9.93
CA LYS A 3 -1.41 -23.67 -10.49
C LYS A 3 -0.51 -23.00 -9.44
N TYR A 4 -1.03 -22.01 -8.71
CA TYR A 4 -0.22 -21.20 -7.78
C TYR A 4 0.02 -21.88 -6.43
N ALA A 5 -0.81 -22.88 -6.07
CA ALA A 5 -0.67 -23.65 -4.84
C ALA A 5 0.01 -25.02 -5.05
N ALA A 6 0.60 -25.26 -6.23
CA ALA A 6 1.34 -26.48 -6.53
C ALA A 6 2.62 -26.57 -5.68
N PRO A 7 3.18 -27.77 -5.45
CA PRO A 7 4.48 -27.92 -4.80
C PRO A 7 5.55 -27.01 -5.43
N GLY A 8 6.34 -26.31 -4.61
CA GLY A 8 7.40 -25.40 -5.04
C GLY A 8 6.93 -24.04 -5.57
N MET A 9 5.62 -23.81 -5.73
CA MET A 9 5.08 -22.52 -6.17
C MET A 9 4.85 -21.57 -4.98
N CYS A 10 5.13 -20.29 -5.19
CA CYS A 10 4.83 -19.19 -4.27
C CYS A 10 5.34 -19.47 -2.84
N ASN A 11 6.52 -20.08 -2.68
CA ASN A 11 7.10 -20.32 -1.37
C ASN A 11 7.80 -19.07 -0.85
N PRO A 12 7.30 -18.39 0.20
CA PRO A 12 7.97 -17.21 0.74
C PRO A 12 9.32 -17.54 1.41
N ASP A 13 9.56 -18.80 1.76
CA ASP A 13 10.82 -19.25 2.39
C ASP A 13 11.94 -19.53 1.37
N ASP A 14 11.60 -19.60 0.07
CA ASP A 14 12.60 -19.70 -0.99
C ASP A 14 13.32 -18.35 -1.17
N PRO A 15 14.65 -18.32 -1.37
CA PRO A 15 15.36 -17.09 -1.71
C PRO A 15 14.86 -16.43 -3.00
N GLU A 16 14.46 -17.25 -3.98
CA GLU A 16 13.82 -16.82 -5.23
C GLU A 16 12.50 -17.59 -5.44
N PRO A 17 11.39 -17.08 -4.89
CA PRO A 17 10.10 -17.76 -4.99
C PRO A 17 9.62 -17.91 -6.43
N CYS A 18 9.31 -19.14 -6.85
CA CYS A 18 8.72 -19.39 -8.16
C CYS A 18 7.26 -18.90 -8.19
N THR A 19 7.01 -17.78 -8.86
CA THR A 19 5.67 -17.17 -8.98
C THR A 19 5.07 -17.27 -10.40
N SER A 20 5.84 -17.79 -11.36
CA SER A 20 5.41 -18.02 -12.74
C SER A 20 6.18 -19.19 -13.36
N GLY A 21 5.63 -19.78 -14.42
CA GLY A 21 6.24 -20.95 -15.06
C GLY A 21 6.11 -22.23 -14.22
N THR A 22 7.18 -23.04 -14.22
CA THR A 22 7.28 -24.31 -13.50
C THR A 22 8.42 -24.22 -12.48
N PRO A 23 8.20 -24.59 -11.20
CA PRO A 23 9.27 -24.63 -10.20
C PRO A 23 10.38 -25.61 -10.58
N SER A 24 11.57 -25.35 -10.07
CA SER A 24 12.66 -26.33 -10.17
C SER A 24 12.37 -27.58 -9.33
N GLN A 25 13.01 -28.71 -9.67
CA GLN A 25 12.86 -29.95 -8.89
C GLN A 25 13.28 -29.76 -7.43
N ALA A 26 14.35 -28.99 -7.18
CA ALA A 26 14.79 -28.68 -5.82
C ALA A 26 13.74 -27.89 -5.02
N GLN A 27 13.01 -26.95 -5.64
CA GLN A 27 11.93 -26.24 -4.97
C GLN A 27 10.75 -27.15 -4.65
N ILE A 28 10.44 -28.10 -5.53
CA ILE A 28 9.39 -29.09 -5.31
C ILE A 28 9.75 -30.02 -4.15
N ASP A 29 10.97 -30.55 -4.15
CA ASP A 29 11.42 -31.55 -3.16
C ASP A 29 11.58 -30.95 -1.76
N ASN A 30 11.94 -29.66 -1.66
CA ASN A 30 12.09 -28.95 -0.39
C ASN A 30 10.82 -28.25 0.09
N ASP A 31 9.70 -28.32 -0.65
CA ASP A 31 8.44 -27.72 -0.23
C ASP A 31 7.70 -28.63 0.78
N HIS A 32 7.94 -28.37 2.06
CA HIS A 32 7.33 -29.10 3.16
C HIS A 32 6.01 -28.49 3.65
N ARG A 33 5.49 -27.46 2.97
CA ARG A 33 4.26 -26.78 3.38
C ARG A 33 3.04 -27.67 3.13
N SER A 34 2.08 -27.61 4.03
CA SER A 34 0.76 -28.23 3.84
C SER A 34 0.01 -27.60 2.67
N LEU A 35 -1.02 -28.29 2.16
CA LEU A 35 -1.89 -27.73 1.12
C LEU A 35 -2.51 -26.39 1.55
N ALA A 36 -2.95 -26.26 2.80
CA ALA A 36 -3.55 -25.03 3.32
C ALA A 36 -2.56 -23.86 3.32
N GLN A 37 -1.31 -24.10 3.73
CA GLN A 37 -0.24 -23.08 3.66
C GLN A 37 0.05 -22.66 2.22
N ARG A 38 0.18 -23.61 1.29
CA ARG A 38 0.37 -23.30 -0.14
C ARG A 38 -0.80 -22.53 -0.73
N GLN A 39 -2.03 -22.84 -0.34
CA GLN A 39 -3.21 -22.10 -0.79
C GLN A 39 -3.22 -20.67 -0.23
N HIS A 40 -2.85 -20.49 1.04
CA HIS A 40 -2.67 -19.16 1.63
C HIS A 40 -1.65 -18.34 0.84
N ASP A 41 -0.46 -18.90 0.61
CA ASP A 41 0.62 -18.18 -0.07
C ASP A 41 0.26 -17.90 -1.54
N ALA A 42 -0.46 -18.81 -2.19
CA ALA A 42 -1.01 -18.61 -3.53
C ALA A 42 -1.99 -17.43 -3.59
N ILE A 43 -2.86 -17.24 -2.59
CA ILE A 43 -3.77 -16.07 -2.52
C ILE A 43 -2.96 -14.79 -2.44
N VAL A 44 -1.95 -14.77 -1.55
CA VAL A 44 -1.08 -13.61 -1.37
C VAL A 44 -0.33 -13.27 -2.67
N ALA A 45 0.22 -14.28 -3.35
CA ALA A 45 0.94 -14.10 -4.61
C ALA A 45 0.03 -13.60 -5.73
N VAL A 46 -1.15 -14.20 -5.91
CA VAL A 46 -2.14 -13.77 -6.92
C VAL A 46 -2.61 -12.34 -6.65
N GLY A 47 -2.85 -11.99 -5.38
CA GLY A 47 -3.20 -10.63 -4.99
C GLY A 47 -2.11 -9.62 -5.36
N ARG A 48 -0.83 -9.95 -5.12
CA ARG A 48 0.30 -9.11 -5.56
C ARG A 48 0.37 -8.99 -7.08
N ILE A 49 0.24 -10.09 -7.82
CA ILE A 49 0.24 -10.07 -9.30
C ILE A 49 -0.86 -9.15 -9.83
N ALA A 50 -2.07 -9.27 -9.28
CA ALA A 50 -3.19 -8.41 -9.67
C ALA A 50 -2.91 -6.93 -9.36
N LEU A 51 -2.40 -6.61 -8.16
CA LEU A 51 -2.07 -5.23 -7.78
C LEU A 51 -0.95 -4.64 -8.65
N MET A 52 0.01 -5.46 -9.08
CA MET A 52 1.16 -5.03 -9.88
C MET A 52 0.88 -5.04 -11.40
N SER A 53 -0.25 -5.58 -11.86
CA SER A 53 -0.55 -5.67 -13.30
C SER A 53 -0.76 -4.30 -13.97
N GLY A 54 -1.13 -3.28 -13.18
CA GLY A 54 -1.52 -1.97 -13.70
C GLY A 54 -2.92 -1.95 -14.33
N GLU A 55 -3.66 -3.07 -14.32
CA GLU A 55 -4.94 -3.22 -15.03
C GLU A 55 -6.16 -2.97 -14.13
N LEU A 56 -5.97 -2.78 -12.81
CA LEU A 56 -7.06 -2.63 -11.84
C LEU A 56 -7.78 -1.27 -11.89
N GLY A 57 -7.46 -0.41 -12.86
CA GLY A 57 -8.05 0.91 -13.02
C GLY A 57 -7.64 1.89 -11.91
N GLN A 58 -8.53 2.83 -11.61
CA GLN A 58 -8.27 3.92 -10.64
C GLN A 58 -9.32 3.96 -9.54
N LEU A 59 -8.89 4.15 -8.30
CA LEU A 59 -9.73 4.49 -7.16
C LEU A 59 -9.55 5.97 -6.83
N ASN A 60 -10.64 6.75 -6.91
CA ASN A 60 -10.61 8.19 -6.62
C ASN A 60 -9.53 8.96 -7.42
N GLY A 61 -9.23 8.55 -8.66
CA GLY A 61 -8.23 9.21 -9.53
C GLY A 61 -6.78 8.87 -9.20
N LEU A 62 -6.54 7.89 -8.31
CA LEU A 62 -5.23 7.27 -8.08
C LEU A 62 -5.27 5.84 -8.63
N PRO A 63 -4.18 5.30 -9.21
CA PRO A 63 -4.05 3.85 -9.38
C PRO A 63 -4.31 3.15 -8.05
N VAL A 64 -4.84 1.92 -8.06
CA VAL A 64 -5.08 1.14 -6.82
C VAL A 64 -3.78 1.02 -6.02
N SER A 65 -3.61 1.90 -5.02
CA SER A 65 -2.37 2.10 -4.29
C SER A 65 -2.68 2.26 -2.80
N VAL A 66 -1.89 1.60 -1.95
CA VAL A 66 -1.95 1.81 -0.50
C VAL A 66 -1.09 3.02 -0.16
N ILE A 67 -1.72 4.04 0.44
CA ILE A 67 -1.00 5.19 0.97
C ILE A 67 -0.90 4.98 2.48
N ILE A 68 0.32 4.96 3.00
CA ILE A 68 0.59 4.80 4.43
C ILE A 68 1.21 6.08 4.95
N ARG A 69 0.67 6.59 6.05
CA ARG A 69 1.24 7.70 6.80
C ARG A 69 1.97 7.17 8.03
N THR A 70 3.17 7.69 8.28
CA THR A 70 3.95 7.47 9.50
C THR A 70 4.77 8.73 9.82
N THR A 71 5.40 8.79 10.99
CA THR A 71 6.36 9.86 11.31
C THR A 71 7.79 9.46 10.94
N LEU A 72 8.67 10.47 10.77
CA LEU A 72 10.11 10.25 10.61
C LEU A 72 10.69 9.55 11.85
N GLN A 73 10.24 9.93 13.05
CA GLN A 73 10.69 9.34 14.30
C GLN A 73 10.39 7.83 14.38
N ASP A 74 9.20 7.40 13.95
CA ASP A 74 8.84 5.98 13.93
C ASP A 74 9.71 5.19 12.93
N LEU A 75 10.02 5.81 11.79
CA LEU A 75 10.91 5.22 10.78
C LEU A 75 12.37 5.12 11.28
N GLU A 76 12.90 6.19 11.86
CA GLU A 76 14.28 6.25 12.38
C GLU A 76 14.51 5.28 13.53
N SER A 77 13.55 5.21 14.47
CA SER A 77 13.60 4.28 15.60
C SER A 77 13.28 2.84 15.23
N ARG A 78 12.77 2.60 14.00
CA ARG A 78 12.23 1.30 13.55
C ARG A 78 11.14 0.75 14.45
N ALA A 79 10.45 1.62 15.19
CA ALA A 79 9.44 1.28 16.16
C ALA A 79 8.28 2.27 16.04
N GLY A 80 7.05 1.77 16.09
CA GLY A 80 5.86 2.60 15.92
C GLY A 80 4.87 1.97 14.94
N ILE A 81 4.01 2.81 14.37
CA ILE A 81 2.95 2.39 13.44
C ILE A 81 2.82 3.34 12.25
N GLY A 82 2.43 2.79 11.11
CA GLY A 82 1.81 3.52 10.02
C GLY A 82 0.30 3.33 10.00
N VAL A 83 -0.41 4.27 9.39
CA VAL A 83 -1.86 4.19 9.16
C VAL A 83 -2.13 4.30 7.67
N THR A 84 -2.87 3.34 7.11
CA THR A 84 -3.26 3.37 5.69
C THR A 84 -4.32 4.44 5.43
N GLY A 85 -4.49 4.87 4.18
CA GLY A 85 -5.60 5.74 3.78
C GLY A 85 -6.99 5.15 4.04
N GLY A 86 -7.09 3.85 4.29
CA GLY A 86 -8.32 3.18 4.73
C GLY A 86 -8.49 3.14 6.26
N GLY A 87 -7.51 3.58 7.03
CA GLY A 87 -7.52 3.55 8.49
C GLY A 87 -6.91 2.31 9.14
N THR A 88 -6.36 1.37 8.35
CA THR A 88 -5.68 0.18 8.88
C THR A 88 -4.37 0.57 9.56
N VAL A 89 -4.15 0.09 10.78
CA VAL A 89 -2.89 0.28 11.50
C VAL A 89 -1.91 -0.83 11.11
N VAL A 90 -0.66 -0.44 10.80
CA VAL A 90 0.38 -1.33 10.27
C VAL A 90 1.67 -1.11 11.08
N PRO A 91 2.31 -2.13 11.65
CA PRO A 91 3.60 -1.98 12.34
C PRO A 91 4.70 -1.44 11.41
N ILE A 92 5.66 -0.65 11.91
CA ILE A 92 6.73 -0.08 11.06
C ILE A 92 7.53 -1.14 10.30
N ALA A 93 7.78 -2.31 10.88
CA ALA A 93 8.44 -3.41 10.18
C ALA A 93 7.68 -3.80 8.90
N GLU A 94 6.35 -3.84 8.96
CA GLU A 94 5.50 -4.12 7.80
C GLU A 94 5.44 -2.94 6.84
N VAL A 95 5.43 -1.69 7.34
CA VAL A 95 5.50 -0.49 6.48
C VAL A 95 6.78 -0.51 5.65
N VAL A 96 7.94 -0.80 6.25
CA VAL A 96 9.24 -0.89 5.55
C VAL A 96 9.23 -2.05 4.56
N ARG A 97 8.69 -3.21 4.95
CA ARG A 97 8.53 -4.36 4.06
C ARG A 97 7.67 -4.03 2.84
N MET A 98 6.55 -3.33 3.02
CA MET A 98 5.67 -2.89 1.92
C MET A 98 6.34 -1.82 1.06
N ALA A 99 7.10 -0.90 1.67
CA ALA A 99 7.80 0.18 0.97
C ALA A 99 8.82 -0.35 -0.05
N SER A 100 9.46 -1.49 0.20
CA SER A 100 10.43 -2.09 -0.72
C SER A 100 9.93 -2.30 -2.16
N HIS A 101 8.61 -2.39 -2.37
CA HIS A 101 7.99 -2.56 -3.69
C HIS A 101 7.07 -1.39 -4.07
N ALA A 102 7.15 -0.26 -3.36
CA ALA A 102 6.22 0.86 -3.49
C ALA A 102 6.82 2.03 -4.30
N ASN A 103 5.93 2.83 -4.89
CA ASN A 103 6.28 4.18 -5.33
C ASN A 103 6.36 5.09 -4.10
N HIS A 104 7.56 5.58 -3.79
CA HIS A 104 7.80 6.40 -2.62
C HIS A 104 7.44 7.86 -2.89
N TYR A 105 6.56 8.42 -2.08
CA TYR A 105 6.22 9.84 -2.10
C TYR A 105 6.57 10.45 -0.75
N LEU A 106 7.41 11.49 -0.74
CA LEU A 106 7.69 12.28 0.44
C LEU A 106 6.78 13.51 0.46
N ALA A 107 5.99 13.64 1.51
CA ALA A 107 5.18 14.83 1.78
C ALA A 107 5.81 15.58 2.96
N VAL A 108 6.27 16.81 2.72
CA VAL A 108 6.82 17.70 3.76
C VAL A 108 5.79 18.78 4.05
N PHE A 109 5.50 19.00 5.33
CA PHE A 109 4.57 20.00 5.82
C PHE A 109 5.31 21.00 6.72
N ASP A 110 4.91 22.27 6.63
CA ASP A 110 5.32 23.26 7.61
C ASP A 110 4.74 22.87 9.00
N LYS A 111 5.61 22.74 10.01
CA LYS A 111 5.20 22.40 11.38
C LYS A 111 4.23 23.40 11.99
N ALA A 112 4.29 24.68 11.62
CA ALA A 112 3.44 25.72 12.21
C ALA A 112 2.03 25.72 11.62
N THR A 113 1.89 25.46 10.31
CA THR A 113 0.60 25.62 9.60
C THR A 113 0.02 24.32 9.03
N GLY A 114 0.81 23.25 8.93
CA GLY A 114 0.44 22.00 8.25
C GLY A 114 0.26 22.16 6.73
N SER A 115 0.72 23.27 6.16
CA SER A 115 0.53 23.59 4.74
C SER A 115 1.52 22.83 3.85
N ALA A 116 1.02 22.35 2.71
CA ALA A 116 1.86 21.86 1.62
C ALA A 116 2.56 23.05 0.95
N LEU A 117 3.87 22.92 0.67
CA LEU A 117 4.72 24.08 0.40
C LEU A 117 4.49 24.81 -0.93
N GLU A 118 3.78 24.26 -1.94
CA GLU A 118 3.07 25.00 -3.02
C GLU A 118 2.51 24.08 -4.13
N LEU A 119 1.45 24.50 -4.83
CA LEU A 119 1.03 23.95 -6.15
C LEU A 119 0.03 24.89 -6.90
N PHE A 120 0.39 25.38 -8.09
CA PHE A 120 -0.46 26.22 -8.95
C PHE A 120 -1.08 25.43 -10.12
N ARG A 121 -2.34 25.70 -10.52
CA ARG A 121 -3.00 24.99 -11.67
C ARG A 121 -4.33 25.56 -12.18
N ALA A 122 -4.68 25.15 -13.41
CA ALA A 122 -5.83 25.61 -14.19
C ALA A 122 -7.11 24.70 -14.17
N LYS A 123 -7.07 23.48 -13.61
CA LYS A 123 -8.21 22.54 -13.64
C LYS A 123 -8.84 22.34 -12.25
N ARG A 124 -10.18 22.36 -12.14
CA ARG A 124 -10.94 22.29 -10.86
C ARG A 124 -11.16 20.88 -10.28
N ILE A 125 -10.24 19.93 -10.50
CA ILE A 125 -10.29 18.58 -9.91
C ILE A 125 -8.98 18.32 -9.17
N ALA A 126 -9.01 17.76 -7.96
CA ALA A 126 -7.79 17.46 -7.22
C ALA A 126 -6.87 16.51 -8.01
N THR A 127 -5.60 16.88 -8.17
CA THR A 127 -4.61 16.05 -8.85
C THR A 127 -4.24 14.84 -7.98
N PRO A 128 -3.65 13.77 -8.56
CA PRO A 128 -3.07 12.67 -7.80
C PRO A 128 -2.18 13.15 -6.64
N ALA A 129 -1.28 14.11 -6.91
CA ALA A 129 -0.40 14.70 -5.91
C ALA A 129 -1.18 15.36 -4.76
N GLN A 130 -2.22 16.15 -5.06
CA GLN A 130 -3.04 16.76 -4.02
C GLN A 130 -3.83 15.75 -3.21
N ARG A 131 -4.32 14.69 -3.84
CA ARG A 131 -4.99 13.59 -3.13
C ARG A 131 -4.01 12.91 -2.17
N ILE A 132 -2.81 12.58 -2.62
CA ILE A 132 -1.74 12.04 -1.75
C ILE A 132 -1.45 13.02 -0.61
N MET A 133 -1.32 14.32 -0.88
CA MET A 133 -1.08 15.33 0.16
C MET A 133 -2.22 15.43 1.17
N LEU A 134 -3.48 15.41 0.73
CA LEU A 134 -4.64 15.44 1.64
C LEU A 134 -4.74 14.15 2.45
N ILE A 135 -4.45 12.99 1.85
CA ILE A 135 -4.38 11.71 2.56
C ILE A 135 -3.23 11.70 3.57
N ALA A 136 -2.11 12.36 3.27
CA ALA A 136 -0.95 12.49 4.15
C ALA A 136 -1.13 13.55 5.25
N ARG A 137 -2.00 14.54 5.04
CA ARG A 137 -2.33 15.61 6.03
C ARG A 137 -3.51 15.25 6.91
N GLU A 138 -4.65 14.87 6.32
CA GLU A 138 -5.94 14.73 7.01
C GLU A 138 -6.28 13.27 7.36
N GLY A 139 -5.92 12.32 6.49
CA GLY A 139 -5.99 10.89 6.79
C GLY A 139 -7.40 10.29 6.72
N GLY A 140 -8.40 11.17 6.62
CA GLY A 140 -9.79 10.81 6.50
C GLY A 140 -10.67 12.04 6.42
N CYS A 141 -11.95 11.86 6.76
CA CYS A 141 -12.93 12.93 6.79
C CYS A 141 -12.55 13.99 7.84
N THR A 142 -12.54 15.26 7.44
CA THR A 142 -12.27 16.39 8.35
C THR A 142 -13.51 16.86 9.13
N LYS A 143 -14.68 16.24 8.91
CA LYS A 143 -15.89 16.53 9.69
C LYS A 143 -15.66 16.10 11.14
N PRO A 144 -15.91 16.98 12.14
CA PRO A 144 -15.75 16.63 13.55
C PRO A 144 -16.49 15.33 13.92
N GLY A 145 -15.77 14.41 14.56
CA GLY A 145 -16.30 13.11 15.02
C GLY A 145 -16.47 12.04 13.95
N CYS A 146 -16.14 12.31 12.68
CA CYS A 146 -16.18 11.31 11.62
C CYS A 146 -14.92 10.44 11.63
N THR A 147 -15.07 9.12 11.55
CA THR A 147 -13.94 8.16 11.52
C THR A 147 -13.69 7.56 10.14
N VAL A 148 -14.40 8.05 9.11
CA VAL A 148 -14.27 7.54 7.74
C VAL A 148 -12.87 7.86 7.22
N GLY A 149 -12.12 6.82 6.88
CA GLY A 149 -10.80 6.94 6.24
C GLY A 149 -10.89 7.60 4.86
N ALA A 150 -9.75 8.03 4.34
CA ALA A 150 -9.69 8.83 3.12
C ALA A 150 -10.24 8.11 1.87
N TYR A 151 -10.22 6.78 1.81
CA TYR A 151 -10.83 6.02 0.71
C TYR A 151 -12.35 6.17 0.62
N GLY A 152 -13.03 6.48 1.73
CA GLY A 152 -14.46 6.80 1.79
C GLY A 152 -14.78 8.29 1.65
N CYS A 153 -13.79 9.12 1.31
CA CYS A 153 -13.92 10.58 1.26
C CYS A 153 -13.76 11.15 -0.15
N GLN A 154 -14.38 12.31 -0.40
CA GLN A 154 -14.18 13.10 -1.62
C GLN A 154 -13.48 14.42 -1.29
N VAL A 155 -12.68 14.91 -2.23
CA VAL A 155 -11.96 16.18 -2.08
C VAL A 155 -12.88 17.32 -2.53
N HIS A 156 -13.18 18.22 -1.59
CA HIS A 156 -13.92 19.45 -1.86
C HIS A 156 -12.99 20.66 -1.73
N HIS A 157 -13.14 21.61 -2.64
CA HIS A 157 -12.44 22.89 -2.51
C HIS A 157 -13.16 23.70 -1.41
N VAL A 158 -12.38 24.31 -0.52
CA VAL A 158 -12.89 25.30 0.41
C VAL A 158 -12.68 26.67 -0.25
N VAL A 159 -13.76 27.43 -0.40
CA VAL A 159 -13.68 28.84 -0.73
C VAL A 159 -13.89 29.56 0.59
N THR A 160 -12.84 30.18 1.11
CA THR A 160 -12.91 31.11 2.25
C THR A 160 -13.17 32.51 1.75
#